data_AF-A0A7Y0X7L8-F1
#
_entry.id   AF-A0A7Y0X7L8-F1
#
_cell.length_a   1.000
_cell.length_b   1.000
_cell.length_c   1.000
_cell.angle_alpha   90.00
_cell.angle_beta   90.00
_cell.angle_gamma   90.00
#
_symmetry.space_group_name_H-M   'P 1'
#
loop_
_entity.id
_entity.type
_entity.pdbx_description
1 polymer ?
#
loop_
_entity_poly.entity_id
_entity_poly.type
_entity_poly.pdbx_seq_one_letter_code
_entity_poly.pdbx_strand_id
1 'polypeptide(L)'
;EQLKGFVDEASNNQHIVKEDVLTQFEQAKAIQQAFFNRKGVLGVNFVIEPTHLSNNKRRSVLNVDGQILSYSHGSRENIEMIWPNTLRERAISKVTLIPNQSNVSPRSVVANGPWALFRLLDQGEVTSASTT
;
A
#
# COMPACT_ATOMS: atom_id res chain seq x y z
N GLU A 1 0.79 28.24 8.68
CA GLU A 1 1.03 29.38 9.60
C GLU A 1 -0.13 29.68 10.55
N GLN A 2 -1.31 29.06 10.41
CA GLN A 2 -2.48 29.37 11.25
C GLN A 2 -2.55 28.65 12.61
N LEU A 3 -1.60 27.77 12.93
CA LEU A 3 -1.60 26.99 14.19
C LEU A 3 -0.74 27.60 15.30
N LYS A 4 0.14 28.57 14.99
CA LYS A 4 1.02 29.19 16.00
C LYS A 4 0.26 30.04 17.01
N GLY A 5 -0.88 30.62 16.62
CA GLY A 5 -1.70 31.46 17.51
C GLY A 5 -2.43 30.70 18.62
N PHE A 6 -2.54 29.37 18.53
CA PHE A 6 -3.22 28.54 19.54
C PHE A 6 -2.27 27.96 20.59
N VAL A 7 -0.95 28.14 20.41
CA VAL A 7 0.07 27.51 21.26
C VAL A 7 0.60 28.48 22.34
N ASP A 8 0.46 29.80 22.17
CA ASP A 8 1.19 30.79 22.97
C ASP A 8 0.36 31.61 24.01
N GLU A 9 -0.91 31.29 24.27
CA GLU A 9 -1.66 31.91 25.39
C GLU A 9 -1.70 31.02 26.65
N ALA A 10 -0.54 30.81 27.26
CA ALA A 10 -0.39 30.11 28.53
C ALA A 10 -0.16 31.08 29.70
N SER A 11 -1.19 31.87 30.04
CA SER A 11 -1.32 32.46 31.39
C SER A 11 -2.64 32.10 32.07
N ASN A 12 -3.47 31.25 31.47
CA ASN A 12 -4.66 30.73 32.12
C ASN A 12 -5.02 29.32 31.61
N ASN A 13 -4.52 28.31 32.32
CA ASN A 13 -4.90 26.89 32.45
C ASN A 13 -6.00 26.23 31.57
N GLN A 14 -6.15 26.57 30.30
CA GLN A 14 -6.98 25.86 29.34
C GLN A 14 -6.14 25.50 28.12
N HIS A 15 -5.68 24.25 28.06
CA HIS A 15 -5.26 23.64 26.81
C HIS A 15 -6.45 23.64 25.86
N ILE A 16 -6.53 24.64 24.96
CA ILE A 16 -7.61 24.78 23.96
C ILE A 16 -7.50 23.66 22.89
N VAL A 17 -6.33 23.05 22.76
CA VAL A 17 -6.07 21.92 21.86
C VAL A 17 -5.94 20.65 22.70
N LYS A 18 -6.82 19.67 22.47
CA LYS A 18 -6.73 18.34 23.06
C LYS A 18 -5.51 17.61 22.47
N GLU A 19 -4.75 16.92 23.31
CA GLU A 19 -3.57 16.14 22.91
C GLU A 19 -3.89 15.16 21.75
N ASP A 20 -5.05 14.51 21.80
CA ASP A 20 -5.52 13.60 20.74
C ASP A 20 -5.57 14.26 19.35
N VAL A 21 -5.89 15.56 19.29
CA VAL A 21 -5.95 16.31 18.02
C VAL A 21 -4.55 16.54 17.45
N LEU A 22 -3.55 16.78 18.32
CA LEU A 22 -2.16 16.90 17.89
C LEU A 22 -1.66 15.58 17.31
N THR A 23 -1.92 14.46 17.98
CA THR A 23 -1.54 13.12 17.49
C THR A 23 -2.19 12.82 16.15
N GLN A 24 -3.48 13.13 15.96
CA GLN A 24 -4.16 12.92 14.68
C GLN A 24 -3.55 13.79 13.56
N PHE A 25 -3.13 15.02 13.87
CA PHE A 25 -2.51 15.90 12.89
C PHE A 25 -1.12 15.38 12.47
N GLU A 26 -0.34 14.86 13.41
CA GLU A 26 0.95 14.22 13.11
C GLU A 26 0.78 13.00 12.23
N GLN A 27 -0.20 12.14 12.53
CA GLN A 27 -0.53 10.98 11.70
C GLN A 27 -0.98 11.39 10.29
N ALA A 28 -1.85 12.39 10.18
CA ALA A 28 -2.31 12.91 8.89
C ALA A 28 -1.13 13.49 8.06
N LYS A 29 -0.20 14.18 8.72
CA LYS A 29 1.01 14.71 8.09
C LYS A 29 1.94 13.59 7.61
N ALA A 30 2.10 12.51 8.38
CA ALA A 30 2.88 11.35 7.96
C ALA A 30 2.25 10.67 6.72
N ILE A 31 0.94 10.47 6.71
CA ILE A 31 0.21 9.94 5.54
C ILE A 31 0.39 10.86 4.33
N GLN A 32 0.24 12.18 4.52
CA GLN A 32 0.45 13.16 3.45
C GLN A 32 1.85 13.02 2.85
N GLN A 33 2.88 12.96 3.69
CA GLN A 33 4.28 12.87 3.25
C GLN A 33 4.59 11.54 2.55
N ALA A 34 3.97 10.44 2.98
CA ALA A 34 4.19 9.13 2.41
C ALA A 34 3.50 8.92 1.05
N PHE A 35 2.29 9.44 0.87
CA PHE A 35 1.44 9.09 -0.27
C PHE A 35 1.15 10.24 -1.25
N PHE A 36 1.35 11.50 -0.85
CA PHE A 36 1.02 12.66 -1.67
C PHE A 36 2.29 13.40 -2.09
N ASN A 37 2.32 13.81 -3.36
CA ASN A 37 3.41 14.64 -3.85
C ASN A 37 3.28 16.10 -3.34
N ARG A 38 4.29 16.94 -3.64
CA ARG A 38 4.31 18.36 -3.25
C ARG A 38 3.13 19.19 -3.75
N LYS A 39 2.40 18.71 -4.78
CA LYS A 39 1.20 19.37 -5.33
C LYS A 39 -0.10 18.87 -4.68
N GLY A 40 -0.01 17.98 -3.69
CA GLY A 40 -1.18 17.38 -3.02
C GLY A 40 -1.87 16.31 -3.85
N VAL A 41 -1.21 15.77 -4.88
CA VAL A 41 -1.76 14.67 -5.68
C VAL A 41 -1.26 13.35 -5.13
N LEU A 42 -2.19 12.40 -4.93
CA LEU A 42 -1.91 11.04 -4.49
C LEU A 42 -1.11 10.29 -5.57
N GLY A 43 0.01 9.70 -5.20
CA GLY A 43 0.85 8.95 -6.14
C GLY A 43 2.15 8.49 -5.51
N VAL A 44 2.39 7.18 -5.57
CA VAL A 44 3.58 6.49 -5.08
C VAL A 44 4.13 5.61 -6.20
N ASN A 45 5.43 5.73 -6.43
CA ASN A 45 6.19 4.82 -7.28
C ASN A 45 6.94 3.84 -6.39
N PHE A 46 6.86 2.57 -6.70
CA PHE A 46 7.55 1.52 -5.95
C PHE A 46 7.96 0.39 -6.88
N VAL A 47 8.82 -0.49 -6.38
CA VAL A 47 9.32 -1.64 -7.13
C VAL A 47 8.83 -2.90 -6.45
N ILE A 48 8.43 -3.89 -7.25
CA ILE A 48 8.18 -5.26 -6.78
C ILE A 48 9.23 -6.18 -7.40
N GLU A 49 9.85 -6.99 -6.54
CA GLU A 49 10.68 -8.13 -6.95
C GLU A 49 10.04 -9.43 -6.44
N PRO A 50 9.74 -10.40 -7.32
CA PRO A 50 9.32 -11.73 -6.89
C PRO A 50 10.49 -12.48 -6.24
N THR A 51 10.39 -12.76 -4.95
CA THR A 51 11.48 -13.43 -4.21
C THR A 51 11.37 -14.96 -4.29
N HIS A 52 10.20 -15.53 -4.04
CA HIS A 52 10.01 -16.97 -4.02
C HIS A 52 8.59 -17.37 -4.41
N LEU A 53 8.46 -18.50 -5.10
CA LEU A 53 7.20 -19.18 -5.36
C LEU A 53 7.34 -20.64 -4.91
N SER A 54 6.36 -21.15 -4.17
CA SER A 54 6.40 -22.55 -3.72
C SER A 54 6.36 -23.52 -4.91
N ASN A 55 7.11 -24.62 -4.84
CA ASN A 55 7.27 -25.58 -5.95
C ASN A 55 5.97 -26.25 -6.41
N ASN A 56 4.94 -26.28 -5.56
CA ASN A 56 3.61 -26.78 -5.91
C ASN A 56 2.75 -25.74 -6.67
N LYS A 57 3.31 -24.57 -7.00
CA LYS A 57 2.73 -23.53 -7.85
C LYS A 57 3.64 -23.31 -9.04
N ARG A 58 3.06 -23.25 -10.24
CA ARG A 58 3.83 -23.02 -11.48
C ARG A 58 3.95 -21.54 -11.85
N ARG A 59 2.99 -20.73 -11.39
CA ARG A 59 2.90 -19.31 -11.73
C ARG A 59 2.14 -18.54 -10.66
N SER A 60 2.58 -17.32 -10.38
CA SER A 60 1.86 -16.30 -9.62
C SER A 60 1.54 -15.12 -10.53
N VAL A 61 0.36 -14.54 -10.37
CA VAL A 61 -0.06 -13.32 -11.07
C VAL A 61 -0.54 -12.31 -10.04
N LEU A 62 0.15 -11.18 -9.94
CA LEU A 62 -0.27 -10.02 -9.16
C LEU A 62 -0.87 -8.99 -10.13
N ASN A 63 -2.07 -8.52 -9.83
CA ASN A 63 -2.71 -7.39 -10.49
C ASN A 63 -2.85 -6.27 -9.46
N VAL A 64 -2.37 -5.07 -9.78
CA VAL A 64 -2.57 -3.85 -8.99
C VAL A 64 -3.13 -2.78 -9.90
N ASP A 65 -4.43 -2.51 -9.77
CA ASP A 65 -5.11 -1.44 -10.49
C ASP A 65 -4.95 -1.55 -12.02
N GLY A 66 -4.86 -2.77 -12.55
CA GLY A 66 -4.68 -3.08 -13.96
C GLY A 66 -3.21 -3.29 -14.38
N GLN A 67 -2.24 -2.98 -13.53
CA GLN A 67 -0.83 -3.36 -13.76
C GLN A 67 -0.64 -4.83 -13.38
N ILE A 68 -0.15 -5.64 -14.31
CA ILE A 68 -0.03 -7.09 -14.13
C ILE A 68 1.44 -7.48 -14.06
N LEU A 69 1.80 -8.13 -12.96
CA LEU A 69 3.06 -8.83 -12.75
C LEU A 69 2.81 -10.33 -12.78
N SER A 70 3.63 -11.07 -13.52
CA SER A 70 3.54 -12.53 -13.62
C SER A 70 4.89 -13.17 -13.37
N TYR A 71 4.96 -14.12 -12.45
CA TYR A 71 6.20 -14.85 -12.11
C TYR A 71 6.00 -16.36 -12.22
N SER A 72 6.93 -17.06 -12.88
CA SER A 72 6.86 -18.51 -13.14
C SER A 72 8.21 -19.20 -12.93
N HIS A 73 8.88 -18.97 -11.79
CA HIS A 73 10.22 -19.51 -11.47
C HIS A 73 11.34 -19.06 -12.43
N GLY A 74 11.12 -17.97 -13.15
CA GLY A 74 12.12 -17.37 -14.03
C GLY A 74 13.08 -16.44 -13.28
N SER A 75 13.77 -15.60 -14.05
CA SER A 75 14.55 -14.49 -13.51
C SER A 75 13.71 -13.61 -12.58
N ARG A 76 14.31 -13.16 -11.49
CA ARG A 76 13.70 -12.20 -10.57
C ARG A 76 13.98 -10.82 -11.13
N GLU A 77 12.97 -10.23 -11.75
CA GLU A 77 13.06 -8.90 -12.32
C GLU A 77 12.40 -7.89 -11.39
N ASN A 78 13.02 -6.73 -11.27
CA ASN A 78 12.46 -5.58 -10.59
C ASN A 78 11.43 -4.93 -11.49
N ILE A 79 10.19 -4.87 -11.05
CA ILE A 79 9.09 -4.26 -11.81
C ILE A 79 8.67 -2.99 -11.12
N GLU A 80 8.89 -1.86 -11.79
CA GLU A 80 8.36 -0.56 -11.38
C GLU A 80 6.85 -0.54 -11.50
N MET A 81 6.17 -0.10 -10.45
CA MET A 81 4.73 0.05 -10.38
C MET A 81 4.36 1.41 -9.81
N ILE A 82 3.18 1.88 -10.19
CA ILE A 82 2.60 3.11 -9.67
C ILE A 82 1.31 2.80 -8.92
N TRP A 83 1.07 3.46 -7.79
CA TRP A 83 -0.22 3.44 -7.13
C TRP A 83 -0.63 4.86 -6.72
N PRO A 84 -1.89 5.27 -6.91
CA PRO A 84 -2.94 4.54 -7.63
C PRO A 84 -2.74 4.67 -9.15
N ASN A 85 -2.86 3.56 -9.88
CA ASN A 85 -2.95 3.62 -11.35
C ASN A 85 -4.36 4.03 -11.81
N THR A 86 -5.37 3.78 -10.97
CA THR A 86 -6.73 4.30 -11.15
C THR A 86 -7.36 4.64 -9.80
N LEU A 87 -8.09 5.76 -9.75
CA LEU A 87 -8.82 6.21 -8.55
C LEU A 87 -10.30 5.78 -8.57
N ARG A 88 -10.67 4.83 -9.43
CA ARG A 88 -12.06 4.37 -9.55
C ARG A 88 -12.45 3.52 -8.34
N GLU A 89 -13.71 3.61 -7.91
CA GLU A 89 -14.28 2.73 -6.87
C GLU A 89 -14.18 1.24 -7.20
N ARG A 90 -14.05 0.90 -8.49
CA ARG A 90 -13.85 -0.46 -9.00
C ARG A 90 -12.38 -0.84 -9.15
N ALA A 91 -11.46 -0.12 -8.53
CA ALA A 91 -10.05 -0.52 -8.44
C ALA A 91 -9.95 -1.89 -7.76
N ILE A 92 -9.04 -2.74 -8.25
CA ILE A 92 -8.88 -4.12 -7.80
C ILE A 92 -7.39 -4.39 -7.65
N SER A 93 -7.03 -5.00 -6.53
CA SER A 93 -5.73 -5.64 -6.34
C SER A 93 -5.94 -7.12 -6.07
N LYS A 94 -5.23 -7.98 -6.79
CA LYS A 94 -5.45 -9.43 -6.78
C LYS A 94 -4.14 -10.19 -6.92
N VAL A 95 -3.92 -11.18 -6.06
CA VAL A 95 -2.91 -12.22 -6.28
C VAL A 95 -3.61 -13.51 -6.69
N THR A 96 -3.11 -14.16 -7.73
CA THR A 96 -3.58 -15.46 -8.20
C THR A 96 -2.42 -16.45 -8.24
N LEU A 97 -2.56 -17.56 -7.54
CA LEU A 97 -1.60 -18.66 -7.55
C LEU A 97 -2.12 -19.81 -8.39
N ILE A 98 -1.34 -20.20 -9.39
CA ILE A 98 -1.68 -21.26 -10.33
C ILE A 98 -0.94 -22.54 -9.92
N PRO A 99 -1.65 -23.63 -9.58
CA PRO A 99 -1.03 -24.90 -9.20
C PRO A 99 -0.30 -25.53 -10.39
N ASN A 100 0.72 -26.32 -10.10
CA ASN A 100 1.42 -27.12 -11.12
C ASN A 100 0.67 -28.41 -11.48
N GLN A 101 -0.26 -28.87 -10.63
CA GLN A 101 -1.11 -30.03 -10.85
C GLN A 101 -2.25 -29.74 -11.84
N SER A 102 -2.55 -30.73 -12.68
CA SER A 102 -3.74 -30.72 -13.54
C SER A 102 -5.01 -30.86 -12.69
N ASN A 103 -6.13 -30.30 -13.18
CA ASN A 103 -7.45 -30.36 -12.53
C ASN A 103 -7.56 -29.69 -11.15
N VAL A 104 -6.60 -28.85 -10.76
CA VAL A 104 -6.70 -28.02 -9.56
C VAL A 104 -6.93 -26.57 -9.98
N SER A 105 -7.98 -25.95 -9.45
CA SER A 105 -8.30 -24.55 -9.74
C SER A 105 -7.27 -23.59 -9.15
N PRO A 106 -6.93 -22.49 -9.84
CA PRO A 106 -6.16 -21.40 -9.25
C PRO A 106 -6.82 -20.86 -7.98
N ARG A 107 -6.01 -20.46 -7.01
CA ARG A 107 -6.49 -19.76 -5.81
C ARG A 107 -6.18 -18.28 -5.92
N SER A 108 -7.05 -17.45 -5.37
CA SER A 108 -6.87 -16.00 -5.44
C SER A 108 -7.22 -15.33 -4.13
N VAL A 109 -6.52 -14.24 -3.87
CA VAL A 109 -6.84 -13.25 -2.85
C VAL A 109 -7.15 -11.95 -3.57
N VAL A 110 -8.25 -11.30 -3.22
CA VAL A 110 -8.77 -10.09 -3.87
C VAL A 110 -9.07 -9.04 -2.83
N ALA A 111 -8.73 -7.80 -3.17
CA ALA A 111 -9.22 -6.60 -2.51
C ALA A 111 -9.79 -5.64 -3.57
N ASN A 112 -10.78 -4.84 -3.16
CA ASN A 112 -11.48 -3.90 -4.04
C ASN A 112 -11.43 -2.48 -3.45
N GLY A 113 -11.68 -1.48 -4.30
CA GLY A 113 -11.75 -0.07 -3.94
C GLY A 113 -10.43 0.69 -4.13
N PRO A 114 -10.42 2.02 -3.94
CA PRO A 114 -9.25 2.85 -4.21
C PRO A 114 -7.99 2.44 -3.39
N TRP A 115 -8.20 1.81 -2.23
CA TRP A 115 -7.16 1.31 -1.32
C TRP A 115 -6.95 -0.21 -1.42
N ALA A 116 -7.31 -0.83 -2.54
CA ALA A 116 -7.23 -2.29 -2.72
C ALA A 116 -5.80 -2.83 -2.51
N LEU A 117 -4.77 -2.10 -2.94
CA LEU A 117 -3.38 -2.52 -2.78
C LEU A 117 -3.02 -2.76 -1.31
N PHE A 118 -3.29 -1.80 -0.44
CA PHE A 118 -2.97 -1.91 0.99
C PHE A 118 -3.77 -3.02 1.65
N ARG A 119 -5.06 -3.13 1.37
CA ARG A 119 -5.90 -4.24 1.88
C ARG A 119 -5.44 -5.61 1.41
N LEU A 120 -4.80 -5.70 0.24
CA LEU A 120 -4.19 -6.93 -0.24
C LEU A 120 -2.88 -7.22 0.49
N LEU A 121 -2.06 -6.19 0.75
CA LEU A 121 -0.82 -6.29 1.53
C LEU A 121 -1.10 -6.66 2.99
N ASP A 122 -2.17 -6.13 3.58
CA ASP A 122 -2.64 -6.45 4.95
C ASP A 122 -3.02 -7.92 5.13
N GLN A 123 -3.31 -8.64 4.04
CA GLN A 123 -3.56 -10.09 4.04
C GLN A 123 -2.28 -10.91 3.94
N GLY A 124 -1.15 -10.26 3.68
CA GLY A 124 0.18 -10.86 3.70
C GLY A 124 0.82 -10.79 5.08
N GLU A 125 1.92 -11.51 5.24
CA GLU A 125 2.76 -11.43 6.42
C GLU A 125 4.03 -10.65 6.10
N VAL A 126 4.38 -9.69 6.97
CA VAL A 126 5.62 -8.94 6.85
C VAL A 126 6.75 -9.77 7.43
N THR A 127 7.59 -10.35 6.56
CA THR A 127 8.69 -11.22 6.97
C THR A 127 9.99 -10.46 7.27
N SER A 128 10.17 -9.29 6.66
CA SER A 128 11.33 -8.43 6.87
C SER A 128 11.00 -6.99 6.50
N ALA A 129 11.51 -6.04 7.28
CA ALA A 129 11.50 -4.63 6.94
C ALA A 129 12.89 -4.06 7.21
N SER A 130 13.41 -3.28 6.25
CA SER A 130 14.65 -2.52 6.43
C SER A 130 14.29 -1.10 6.83
N THR A 131 14.93 -0.57 7.86
CA THR A 131 14.82 0.85 8.20
C THR A 131 15.64 1.64 7.17
N THR A 132 14.95 2.33 6.26
CA THR A 132 15.54 3.39 5.43
C THR A 132 15.63 4.70 6.20
#